data_AF-A0A656AQH6-F1
#
_entry.id   AF-A0A656AQH6-F1
#
_cell.length_a   1.000
_cell.length_b   1.000
_cell.length_c   1.000
_cell.angle_alpha   90.00
_cell.angle_beta   90.00
_cell.angle_gamma   90.00
#
_symmetry.space_group_name_H-M   'P 1'
#
loop_
_entity.id
_entity.type
_entity.pdbx_description
1 polymer ?
#
loop_
_entity_poly.entity_id
_entity_poly.type
_entity_poly.pdbx_seq_one_letter_code
_entity_poly.pdbx_strand_id
1 'polypeptide(L)'
;MRRKKVCSIDKANVLQSSILWREVVSEIAKEYPDVSLSHMYIDNATMQLIKDPAQFDVMLCSNIFGDILSDECAMITGSMGMLPSASMNESKFGLYEPAGGSAPDIAGKNIANPVAQILSAALMLRYSLGEEAAARDIENAVSQALAAGELTADLAGSKPALSTSAMGDKIASYILNS
;
A
#
# COMPACT_ATOMS: atom_id res chain seq x y z
N MET A 1 -2.05 -3.71 12.85
CA MET A 1 -3.09 -4.70 12.49
C MET A 1 -4.28 -3.96 11.88
N ARG A 2 -4.96 -4.53 10.88
CA ARG A 2 -6.10 -3.88 10.18
C ARG A 2 -7.36 -3.81 11.06
N ARG A 3 -8.38 -3.05 10.66
CA ARG A 3 -9.57 -2.72 11.48
C ARG A 3 -10.79 -3.60 11.23
N LYS A 4 -10.62 -4.72 10.51
CA LYS A 4 -11.68 -5.67 10.15
C LYS A 4 -12.88 -5.02 9.43
N LYS A 5 -12.60 -4.06 8.53
CA LYS A 5 -13.63 -3.46 7.66
C LYS A 5 -13.26 -3.62 6.19
N VAL A 6 -14.22 -4.03 5.37
CA VAL A 6 -14.10 -4.14 3.91
C VAL A 6 -15.17 -3.27 3.27
N CYS A 7 -14.75 -2.35 2.40
CA CYS A 7 -15.62 -1.60 1.51
C CYS A 7 -15.47 -2.16 0.10
N SER A 8 -16.50 -2.85 -0.39
CA SER A 8 -16.55 -3.36 -1.77
C SER A 8 -16.97 -2.26 -2.73
N ILE A 9 -16.14 -2.01 -3.74
CA ILE A 9 -16.36 -0.96 -4.72
C ILE A 9 -16.93 -1.54 -6.02
N ASP A 10 -18.05 -0.98 -6.48
CA ASP A 10 -18.72 -1.45 -7.70
C ASP A 10 -19.46 -0.32 -8.44
N LYS A 11 -20.18 -0.66 -9.52
CA LYS A 11 -21.15 0.22 -10.17
C LYS A 11 -22.49 -0.52 -10.41
N ALA A 12 -22.99 -1.19 -9.37
CA ALA A 12 -24.14 -2.11 -9.45
C ALA A 12 -25.46 -1.42 -9.82
N ASN A 13 -25.53 -0.08 -9.80
CA ASN A 13 -26.69 0.67 -10.30
C ASN A 13 -26.81 0.67 -11.83
N VAL A 14 -25.76 0.25 -12.55
CA VAL A 14 -25.75 0.26 -14.04
C VAL A 14 -25.14 -1.02 -14.63
N LEU A 15 -24.05 -1.54 -14.06
CA LEU A 15 -23.28 -2.62 -14.66
C LEU A 15 -23.74 -4.01 -14.15
N GLN A 16 -24.12 -4.89 -15.07
CA GLN A 16 -24.47 -6.29 -14.75
C GLN A 16 -23.32 -7.05 -14.07
N SER A 17 -22.08 -6.82 -14.52
CA SER A 17 -20.89 -7.40 -13.87
C SER A 17 -20.73 -6.93 -12.42
N SER A 18 -21.10 -5.69 -12.12
CA SER A 18 -21.07 -5.16 -10.75
C SER A 18 -22.21 -5.68 -9.88
N ILE A 19 -23.36 -6.00 -10.47
CA ILE A 19 -24.46 -6.68 -9.75
C ILE A 19 -23.97 -8.05 -9.29
N LEU A 20 -23.40 -8.86 -10.20
CA LEU A 20 -22.83 -10.16 -9.86
C LEU A 20 -21.70 -10.05 -8.84
N TRP A 21 -20.79 -9.08 -9.01
CA TRP A 21 -19.72 -8.80 -8.04
C TRP A 21 -20.28 -8.59 -6.63
N ARG A 22 -21.28 -7.70 -6.49
CA ARG A 22 -21.90 -7.40 -5.19
C ARG A 22 -22.58 -8.63 -4.59
N GLU A 23 -23.26 -9.42 -5.41
CA GLU A 23 -23.93 -10.67 -4.98
C GLU A 23 -22.91 -11.65 -4.39
N VAL A 24 -21.84 -11.96 -5.15
CA VAL A 24 -20.79 -12.89 -4.72
C VAL A 24 -20.07 -12.38 -3.46
N VAL A 25 -19.70 -11.10 -3.41
CA VAL A 25 -19.05 -10.52 -2.22
C VAL A 25 -19.95 -10.60 -0.99
N SER A 26 -21.26 -10.34 -1.16
CA SER A 26 -22.23 -10.46 -0.07
C SER A 26 -22.42 -11.90 0.40
N GLU A 27 -22.30 -12.88 -0.50
CA GLU A 27 -22.33 -14.30 -0.16
C GLU A 27 -21.10 -14.71 0.65
N ILE A 28 -19.89 -14.39 0.16
CA ILE A 28 -18.63 -14.70 0.82
C ILE A 28 -18.55 -14.05 2.21
N ALA A 29 -19.10 -12.85 2.39
CA ALA A 29 -19.10 -12.16 3.69
C ALA A 29 -19.78 -12.96 4.80
N LYS A 30 -20.69 -13.89 4.47
CA LYS A 30 -21.31 -14.79 5.47
C LYS A 30 -20.28 -15.74 6.12
N GLU A 31 -19.19 -16.03 5.42
CA GLU A 31 -18.08 -16.86 5.93
C GLU A 31 -17.15 -16.08 6.88
N TYR A 32 -17.22 -14.74 6.89
CA TYR A 32 -16.37 -13.84 7.69
C TYR A 32 -17.22 -12.91 8.58
N PRO A 33 -18.00 -13.45 9.54
CA PRO A 33 -18.97 -12.68 10.31
C PRO A 33 -18.35 -11.63 11.24
N ASP A 34 -17.04 -11.70 11.52
CA ASP A 34 -16.30 -10.73 12.32
C ASP A 34 -15.76 -9.54 11.51
N VAL A 35 -15.98 -9.53 10.19
CA VAL A 35 -15.58 -8.46 9.27
C VAL A 35 -16.81 -7.64 8.88
N SER A 36 -16.75 -6.33 9.10
CA SER A 36 -17.81 -5.42 8.65
C SER A 36 -17.70 -5.19 7.15
N LEU A 37 -18.72 -5.60 6.39
CA LEU A 37 -18.83 -5.33 4.95
C LEU A 37 -19.72 -4.10 4.69
N SER A 38 -19.24 -3.21 3.81
CA SER A 38 -20.05 -2.16 3.17
C SER A 38 -19.86 -2.20 1.65
N HIS A 39 -20.81 -1.61 0.91
CA HIS A 39 -20.70 -1.42 -0.54
C HIS A 39 -20.76 0.06 -0.88
N MET A 40 -19.93 0.48 -1.83
CA MET A 40 -19.88 1.87 -2.30
C MET A 40 -19.70 1.90 -3.82
N TYR A 41 -20.36 2.86 -4.47
CA TYR A 41 -20.14 3.06 -5.90
C TYR A 41 -18.80 3.75 -6.16
N ILE A 42 -18.14 3.40 -7.26
CA ILE A 42 -16.82 3.92 -7.64
C ILE A 42 -16.76 5.46 -7.66
N ASP A 43 -17.79 6.15 -8.16
CA ASP A 43 -17.86 7.61 -8.16
C ASP A 43 -17.93 8.20 -6.75
N ASN A 44 -18.75 7.60 -5.87
CA ASN A 44 -18.79 8.01 -4.46
C ASN A 44 -17.46 7.68 -3.75
N ALA A 45 -16.83 6.56 -4.06
CA ALA A 45 -15.54 6.17 -3.49
C ALA A 45 -14.44 7.20 -3.81
N THR A 46 -14.32 7.63 -5.07
CA THR A 46 -13.44 8.72 -5.48
C THR A 46 -13.70 10.01 -4.69
N MET A 47 -14.97 10.39 -4.50
CA MET A 47 -15.31 11.56 -3.68
C MET A 47 -14.96 11.38 -2.20
N GLN A 48 -15.16 10.18 -1.64
CA GLN A 48 -14.87 9.89 -0.24
C GLN A 48 -13.37 9.85 0.06
N LEU A 49 -12.54 9.38 -0.88
CA LEU A 49 -11.07 9.42 -0.72
C LEU A 49 -10.54 10.84 -0.57
N ILE A 50 -11.18 11.81 -1.20
CA ILE A 50 -10.86 13.23 -1.04
C ILE A 50 -11.44 13.78 0.27
N LYS A 51 -12.70 13.45 0.58
CA LYS A 51 -13.45 14.05 1.69
C LYS A 51 -13.03 13.53 3.07
N ASP A 52 -12.91 12.21 3.21
CA ASP A 52 -12.59 11.53 4.48
C ASP A 52 -11.94 10.17 4.19
N PRO A 53 -10.66 10.12 3.78
CA PRO A 53 -9.97 8.86 3.45
C PRO A 53 -9.80 7.95 4.67
N ALA A 54 -9.81 8.48 5.89
CA ALA A 54 -9.61 7.72 7.13
C ALA A 54 -10.76 6.71 7.42
N GLN A 55 -11.92 6.89 6.78
CA GLN A 55 -13.04 5.95 6.89
C GLN A 55 -12.70 4.56 6.34
N PHE A 56 -11.78 4.46 5.37
CA PHE A 56 -11.46 3.21 4.68
C PHE A 56 -10.42 2.37 5.42
N ASP A 57 -10.71 1.08 5.57
CA ASP A 57 -9.73 0.05 5.92
C ASP A 57 -9.35 -0.69 4.62
N VAL A 58 -10.01 -1.81 4.30
CA VAL A 58 -9.78 -2.53 3.03
C VAL A 58 -10.75 -2.03 1.97
N MET A 59 -10.25 -1.67 0.79
CA MET A 59 -11.07 -1.43 -0.40
C MET A 59 -10.94 -2.64 -1.32
N LEU A 60 -12.05 -3.30 -1.61
CA LEU A 60 -12.11 -4.44 -2.53
C LEU A 60 -12.63 -3.96 -3.89
N CYS A 61 -11.80 -4.04 -4.92
CA CYS A 61 -12.08 -3.47 -6.23
C CYS A 61 -11.91 -4.49 -7.36
N SER A 62 -12.63 -4.27 -8.47
CA SER A 62 -12.32 -4.93 -9.75
C SER A 62 -11.01 -4.37 -10.33
N ASN A 63 -10.48 -4.97 -11.39
CA ASN A 63 -9.21 -4.53 -11.99
C ASN A 63 -9.20 -3.03 -12.32
N ILE A 64 -10.11 -2.56 -13.17
CA ILE A 64 -10.13 -1.14 -13.60
C ILE A 64 -10.51 -0.16 -12.48
N PHE A 65 -11.34 -0.57 -11.52
CA PHE A 65 -11.67 0.29 -10.38
C PHE A 65 -10.53 0.31 -9.36
N GLY A 66 -9.80 -0.79 -9.24
CA GLY A 66 -8.61 -0.93 -8.41
C GLY A 66 -7.52 0.00 -8.92
N ASP A 67 -7.21 -0.05 -10.21
CA ASP A 67 -6.23 0.80 -10.89
C ASP A 67 -6.46 2.30 -10.60
N ILE A 68 -7.69 2.78 -10.84
CA ILE A 68 -8.06 4.18 -10.58
C ILE A 68 -7.93 4.53 -9.10
N LEU A 69 -8.52 3.73 -8.20
CA LEU A 69 -8.56 4.06 -6.78
C LEU A 69 -7.20 3.88 -6.10
N SER A 70 -6.37 2.95 -6.55
CA SER A 70 -5.02 2.78 -6.02
C SER A 70 -4.14 3.97 -6.33
N ASP A 71 -4.24 4.54 -7.53
CA ASP A 71 -3.51 5.76 -7.90
C ASP A 71 -4.04 6.98 -7.15
N GLU A 72 -5.36 7.10 -6.97
CA GLU A 72 -5.95 8.13 -6.11
C GLU A 72 -5.43 8.01 -4.66
N CYS A 73 -5.43 6.79 -4.10
CA CYS A 73 -4.88 6.51 -2.77
C CYS A 73 -3.39 6.85 -2.69
N ALA A 74 -2.63 6.53 -3.73
CA ALA A 74 -1.21 6.83 -3.78
C ALA A 74 -0.96 8.34 -3.73
N MET A 75 -1.72 9.12 -4.51
CA MET A 75 -1.58 10.57 -4.57
C MET A 75 -1.96 11.26 -3.26
N ILE A 76 -3.05 10.85 -2.59
CA ILE A 76 -3.49 11.50 -1.34
C ILE A 76 -2.48 11.33 -0.19
N THR A 77 -1.64 10.31 -0.23
CA THR A 77 -0.56 10.12 0.79
C THR A 77 0.59 11.12 0.60
N GLY A 78 0.69 11.76 -0.56
CA GLY A 78 1.72 12.75 -0.86
C GLY A 78 3.12 12.19 -1.11
N SER A 79 3.31 10.86 -1.07
CA SER A 79 4.60 10.24 -1.39
C SER A 79 4.45 8.85 -1.99
N MET A 80 4.44 8.80 -3.32
CA MET A 80 4.46 7.54 -4.07
C MET A 80 5.71 6.70 -3.79
N GLY A 81 6.84 7.34 -3.48
CA GLY A 81 8.13 6.69 -3.18
C GLY A 81 8.13 5.83 -1.91
N MET A 82 7.06 5.86 -1.12
CA MET A 82 6.89 5.06 0.10
C MET A 82 5.94 3.87 -0.06
N LEU A 83 5.27 3.71 -1.20
CA LEU A 83 4.17 2.76 -1.32
C LEU A 83 4.65 1.40 -1.87
N PRO A 84 4.56 0.31 -1.09
CA PRO A 84 4.83 -1.04 -1.58
C PRO A 84 3.60 -1.63 -2.29
N SER A 85 3.83 -2.65 -3.13
CA SER A 85 2.80 -3.43 -3.82
C SER A 85 3.09 -4.93 -3.76
N ALA A 86 2.03 -5.73 -3.82
CA ALA A 86 2.08 -7.19 -3.82
C ALA A 86 0.99 -7.77 -4.74
N SER A 87 1.39 -8.58 -5.71
CA SER A 87 0.50 -9.37 -6.56
C SER A 87 0.67 -10.85 -6.22
N MET A 88 -0.40 -11.57 -5.85
CA MET A 88 -0.31 -12.92 -5.31
C MET A 88 -1.21 -13.91 -6.06
N ASN A 89 -0.82 -15.18 -6.08
CA ASN A 89 -1.67 -16.29 -6.49
C ASN A 89 -2.25 -17.07 -5.29
N GLU A 90 -3.11 -18.05 -5.57
CA GLU A 90 -3.77 -18.88 -4.55
C GLU A 90 -2.78 -19.67 -3.66
N SER A 91 -1.60 -20.01 -4.20
CA SER A 91 -0.54 -20.75 -3.50
C SER A 91 0.40 -19.85 -2.70
N LYS A 92 0.03 -18.59 -2.45
CA LYS A 92 0.83 -17.56 -1.74
C LYS A 92 2.16 -17.18 -2.41
N PHE A 93 2.41 -17.65 -3.62
CA PHE A 93 3.51 -17.13 -4.43
C PHE A 93 3.13 -15.72 -4.91
N GLY A 94 4.04 -14.76 -4.78
CA GLY A 94 3.76 -13.37 -5.11
C GLY A 94 4.91 -12.64 -5.79
N LEU A 95 4.55 -11.61 -6.55
CA LEU A 95 5.42 -10.58 -7.09
C LEU A 95 5.32 -9.35 -6.17
N TYR A 96 6.45 -8.83 -5.72
CA TYR A 96 6.52 -7.71 -4.77
C TYR A 96 7.38 -6.60 -5.34
N GLU A 97 6.80 -5.41 -5.50
CA GLU A 97 7.42 -4.30 -6.20
C GLU A 97 6.97 -2.95 -5.61
N PRO A 98 7.70 -1.85 -5.81
CA PRO A 98 7.21 -0.51 -5.51
C PRO A 98 5.96 -0.19 -6.33
N ALA A 99 5.02 0.57 -5.78
CA ALA A 99 3.84 1.02 -6.54
C ALA A 99 4.18 2.06 -7.63
N GLY A 100 5.30 2.77 -7.47
CA GLY A 100 5.77 3.78 -8.43
C GLY A 100 6.58 3.21 -9.59
N GLY A 101 6.73 4.02 -10.66
CA GLY A 101 7.54 3.66 -11.84
C GLY A 101 9.06 3.83 -11.65
N SER A 102 9.80 3.65 -12.74
CA SER A 102 11.28 3.56 -12.74
C SER A 102 12.04 4.88 -12.56
N ALA A 103 11.37 6.04 -12.65
CA ALA A 103 11.97 7.38 -12.54
C ALA A 103 13.31 7.53 -13.31
N PRO A 104 13.29 7.42 -14.66
CA PRO A 104 14.50 7.34 -15.48
C PRO A 104 15.38 8.60 -15.42
N ASP A 105 14.79 9.74 -15.09
CA ASP A 105 15.47 11.04 -14.93
C ASP A 105 16.42 11.08 -13.72
N ILE A 106 16.22 10.21 -12.72
CA ILE A 106 17.07 10.13 -11.51
C ILE A 106 17.90 8.84 -11.43
N ALA A 107 17.78 7.95 -12.42
CA ALA A 107 18.53 6.71 -12.48
C ALA A 107 20.04 6.96 -12.41
N GLY A 108 20.73 6.19 -11.55
CA GLY A 108 22.18 6.31 -11.35
C GLY A 108 22.65 7.52 -10.53
N LYS A 109 21.74 8.38 -10.04
CA LYS A 109 22.10 9.59 -9.28
C LYS A 109 22.16 9.41 -7.76
N ASN A 110 21.82 8.22 -7.24
CA ASN A 110 21.79 7.92 -5.80
C ASN A 110 20.83 8.83 -4.99
N ILE A 111 19.71 9.25 -5.58
CA ILE A 111 18.70 10.12 -4.95
C ILE A 111 17.28 9.53 -4.90
N ALA A 112 17.08 8.32 -5.45
CA ALA A 112 15.80 7.61 -5.37
C ALA A 112 15.47 7.24 -3.91
N ASN A 113 14.19 7.22 -3.58
CA ASN A 113 13.70 6.76 -2.28
C ASN A 113 13.66 5.22 -2.25
N PRO A 114 14.44 4.52 -1.42
CA PRO A 114 14.44 3.06 -1.37
C PRO A 114 13.28 2.49 -0.54
N VAL A 115 12.52 3.32 0.18
CA VAL A 115 11.53 2.88 1.18
C VAL A 115 10.47 1.97 0.58
N ALA A 116 9.86 2.33 -0.55
CA ALA A 116 8.86 1.47 -1.19
C ALA A 116 9.38 0.06 -1.47
N GLN A 117 10.58 -0.06 -2.02
CA GLN A 117 11.19 -1.37 -2.34
C GLN A 117 11.48 -2.18 -1.07
N ILE A 118 11.95 -1.53 -0.01
CA ILE A 118 12.21 -2.16 1.30
C ILE A 118 10.89 -2.66 1.91
N LEU A 119 9.83 -1.85 1.88
CA LEU A 119 8.51 -2.25 2.37
C LEU A 119 7.89 -3.37 1.51
N SER A 120 8.17 -3.43 0.21
CA SER A 120 7.77 -4.57 -0.62
C SER A 120 8.46 -5.86 -0.20
N ALA A 121 9.71 -5.81 0.27
CA ALA A 121 10.38 -6.96 0.87
C ALA A 121 9.72 -7.37 2.21
N ALA A 122 9.22 -6.41 3.00
CA ALA A 122 8.43 -6.72 4.19
C ALA A 122 7.10 -7.41 3.83
N LEU A 123 6.43 -6.99 2.77
CA LEU A 123 5.24 -7.70 2.25
C LEU A 123 5.57 -9.12 1.81
N MET A 124 6.71 -9.34 1.14
CA MET A 124 7.18 -10.66 0.73
C MET A 124 7.40 -11.59 1.94
N LEU A 125 8.10 -11.10 2.96
CA LEU A 125 8.33 -11.82 4.21
C LEU A 125 7.00 -12.23 4.86
N ARG A 126 6.05 -11.29 4.95
CA ARG A 126 4.73 -11.52 5.54
C ARG A 126 3.89 -12.53 4.75
N TYR A 127 3.71 -12.31 3.47
CA TYR A 127 2.67 -13.01 2.70
C TYR A 127 3.16 -14.30 2.04
N SER A 128 4.39 -14.32 1.51
CA SER A 128 4.94 -15.52 0.84
C SER A 128 5.75 -16.39 1.78
N LEU A 129 6.47 -15.81 2.74
CA LEU A 129 7.39 -16.56 3.61
C LEU A 129 6.82 -16.84 5.00
N GLY A 130 5.75 -16.16 5.42
CA GLY A 130 5.15 -16.33 6.74
C GLY A 130 5.98 -15.74 7.89
N GLU A 131 6.98 -14.92 7.57
CA GLU A 131 7.93 -14.32 8.51
C GLU A 131 7.41 -12.97 9.03
N GLU A 132 6.31 -13.02 9.79
CA GLU A 132 5.62 -11.81 10.30
C GLU A 132 6.51 -10.98 11.23
N ALA A 133 7.39 -11.60 12.02
CA ALA A 133 8.30 -10.89 12.91
C ALA A 133 9.30 -10.04 12.12
N ALA A 134 10.00 -10.67 11.15
CA ALA A 134 10.95 -9.97 10.29
C ALA A 134 10.29 -8.86 9.46
N ALA A 135 9.07 -9.08 8.96
CA ALA A 135 8.30 -8.05 8.26
C ALA A 135 8.04 -6.82 9.16
N ARG A 136 7.67 -7.04 10.44
CA ARG A 136 7.45 -5.96 11.40
C ARG A 136 8.74 -5.23 11.77
N ASP A 137 9.86 -5.94 11.87
CA ASP A 137 11.15 -5.30 12.17
C ASP A 137 11.53 -4.31 11.07
N ILE A 138 11.33 -4.67 9.80
CA ILE A 138 11.52 -3.76 8.66
C ILE A 138 10.56 -2.56 8.73
N GLU A 139 9.26 -2.80 8.93
CA GLU A 139 8.24 -1.72 9.02
C GLU A 139 8.55 -0.75 10.17
N ASN A 140 8.96 -1.28 11.33
CA ASN A 140 9.35 -0.51 12.50
C ASN A 140 10.62 0.30 12.23
N ALA A 141 11.62 -0.28 11.57
CA ALA A 141 12.86 0.40 11.23
C ALA A 141 12.61 1.57 10.26
N VAL A 142 11.77 1.38 9.24
CA VAL A 142 11.33 2.48 8.34
C VAL A 142 10.63 3.57 9.14
N SER A 143 9.69 3.20 10.02
CA SER A 143 8.95 4.15 10.86
C SER A 143 9.90 4.97 11.77
N GLN A 144 10.90 4.31 12.38
CA GLN A 144 11.90 4.95 13.23
C GLN A 144 12.79 5.93 12.44
N ALA A 145 13.30 5.53 11.27
CA ALA A 145 14.10 6.39 10.41
C ALA A 145 13.34 7.66 10.01
N LEU A 146 12.09 7.51 9.53
CA LEU A 146 11.25 8.64 9.16
C LEU A 146 10.91 9.54 10.36
N ALA A 147 10.63 8.96 11.54
CA ALA A 147 10.38 9.72 12.76
C ALA A 147 11.61 10.50 13.25
N ALA A 148 12.82 9.98 12.99
CA ALA A 148 14.09 10.67 13.24
C ALA A 148 14.39 11.80 12.24
N GLY A 149 13.53 12.01 11.23
CA GLY A 149 13.71 13.03 10.20
C GLY A 149 14.71 12.63 9.12
N GLU A 150 15.02 11.35 8.99
CA GLU A 150 15.85 10.81 7.93
C GLU A 150 14.98 10.71 6.66
N LEU A 151 15.22 11.60 5.69
CA LEU A 151 14.36 11.78 4.52
C LEU A 151 15.18 11.80 3.23
N THR A 152 14.70 11.17 2.17
CA THR A 152 15.22 11.31 0.80
C THR A 152 14.67 12.56 0.12
N ALA A 153 15.21 12.90 -1.05
CA ALA A 153 14.94 14.17 -1.74
C ALA A 153 13.46 14.41 -2.07
N ASP A 154 12.70 13.34 -2.33
CA ASP A 154 11.25 13.37 -2.59
C ASP A 154 10.41 13.78 -1.37
N LEU A 155 10.95 13.61 -0.15
CA LEU A 155 10.27 13.89 1.12
C LEU A 155 10.82 15.12 1.85
N ALA A 156 12.11 15.42 1.66
CA ALA A 156 12.82 16.42 2.45
C ALA A 156 12.40 17.88 2.13
N GLY A 157 11.86 18.13 0.94
CA GLY A 157 11.53 19.49 0.47
C GLY A 157 12.78 20.37 0.44
N SER A 158 12.83 21.40 1.28
CA SER A 158 14.01 22.29 1.41
C SER A 158 15.02 21.85 2.47
N LYS A 159 14.73 20.79 3.23
CA LYS A 159 15.64 20.25 4.25
C LYS A 159 16.75 19.41 3.61
N PRO A 160 17.88 19.19 4.31
CA PRO A 160 18.90 18.24 3.85
C PRO A 160 18.29 16.86 3.62
N ALA A 161 18.58 16.27 2.46
CA ALA A 161 18.13 14.94 2.07
C ALA A 161 19.27 13.92 2.15
N LEU A 162 18.94 12.70 2.55
CA LEU A 162 19.83 11.55 2.43
C LEU A 162 19.88 11.06 0.97
N SER A 163 21.02 10.47 0.60
CA SER A 163 21.13 9.67 -0.61
C SER A 163 20.37 8.35 -0.48
N THR A 164 20.10 7.66 -1.60
CA THR A 164 19.47 6.33 -1.60
C THR A 164 20.25 5.36 -0.72
N SER A 165 21.57 5.30 -0.88
CA SER A 165 22.44 4.43 -0.09
C SER A 165 22.40 4.77 1.39
N ALA A 166 22.48 6.05 1.75
CA ALA A 166 22.47 6.48 3.14
C ALA A 166 21.13 6.15 3.83
N MET A 167 20.00 6.32 3.14
CA MET A 167 18.70 5.90 3.66
C MET A 167 18.65 4.37 3.89
N GLY A 168 19.17 3.58 2.94
CA GLY A 168 19.27 2.13 3.09
C GLY A 168 20.12 1.72 4.31
N ASP A 169 21.29 2.32 4.46
CA ASP A 169 22.20 2.08 5.60
C ASP A 169 21.52 2.41 6.93
N LYS A 170 20.77 3.51 6.96
CA LYS A 170 20.03 3.93 8.15
C LYS A 170 18.95 2.94 8.54
N ILE A 171 18.08 2.55 7.61
CA ILE A 171 17.02 1.57 7.88
C ILE A 171 17.65 0.25 8.35
N ALA A 172 18.70 -0.24 7.68
CA ALA A 172 19.41 -1.44 8.10
C ALA A 172 19.97 -1.32 9.53
N SER A 173 20.49 -0.16 9.91
CA SER A 173 21.00 0.08 11.26
C SER A 173 19.91 0.02 12.35
N TYR A 174 18.68 0.46 12.07
CA TYR A 174 17.58 0.34 13.02
C TYR A 174 17.14 -1.11 13.24
N ILE A 175 17.26 -1.98 12.22
CA ILE A 175 16.99 -3.42 12.33
C ILE A 175 18.07 -4.13 13.17
N LEU A 176 19.33 -3.73 13.05
CA LEU A 176 20.43 -4.39 13.77
C LEU A 176 20.54 -3.97 15.25
N ASN A 177 19.93 -2.84 15.61
CA ASN A 177 19.97 -2.27 16.96
C ASN A 177 18.65 -2.44 17.73
N SER A 178 17.66 -3.14 17.16
CA SER A 178 16.35 -3.43 17.77
C SER A 178 16.35 -4.66 18.68
#